data_AF-A0A9W6J7Z0-F1
#
_entry.id   AF-A0A9W6J7Z0-F1
#
_cell.length_a   1.000
_cell.length_b   1.000
_cell.length_c   1.000
_cell.angle_alpha   90.00
_cell.angle_beta   90.00
_cell.angle_gamma   90.00
#
_symmetry.space_group_name_H-M   'P 1'
#
loop_
_entity.id
_entity.type
_entity.pdbx_description
1 polymer ?
#
loop_
_entity_poly.entity_id
_entity_poly.type
_entity_poly.pdbx_seq_one_letter_code
_entity_poly.pdbx_strand_id
1 'polypeptide(L)'
;MREPAVYIVDDDPGLNASLAALFRSVGLKTELFQHPQPFLELAHISRPSCLLLDVRLPGINGIEVLEQVGRIGWTMPVVMISGHADVVMAVRALHAGARDFLEKPVNDTVLLQLVQHWIRWDSQNYSCELICDDIRAKLAMLTEREQSVLQCMLRGQPNKVAAHTLNLSVKAVEGHRINLLHKMGVQSPVELVRMVGSCPKATHSPMRCSREHAAGRNASLHDCPLARRSR
;
A
#
# COMPACT_ATOMS: atom_id res chain seq x y z
N MET A 1 -5.77 -18.49 0.91
CA MET A 1 -4.72 -17.50 1.21
C MET A 1 -3.50 -17.87 0.39
N ARG A 2 -2.82 -16.90 -0.21
CA ARG A 2 -1.54 -17.18 -0.87
C ARG A 2 -0.48 -17.43 0.19
N GLU A 3 0.39 -18.39 -0.04
CA GLU A 3 1.40 -18.81 0.93
C GLU A 3 2.37 -17.65 1.21
N PRO A 4 2.68 -17.37 2.49
CA PRO A 4 3.63 -16.33 2.84
C PRO A 4 5.03 -16.59 2.29
N ALA A 5 5.75 -15.52 1.97
CA ALA A 5 7.12 -15.59 1.49
C ALA A 5 8.05 -14.64 2.25
N VAL A 6 9.30 -15.05 2.40
CA VAL A 6 10.39 -14.20 2.85
C VAL A 6 11.25 -13.85 1.64
N TYR A 7 11.37 -12.56 1.37
CA TYR A 7 12.29 -12.05 0.37
C TYR A 7 13.62 -11.74 1.06
N ILE A 8 14.74 -12.14 0.48
CA ILE A 8 16.07 -11.90 1.04
C ILE A 8 16.91 -11.20 -0.03
N VAL A 9 17.38 -10.00 0.29
CA VAL A 9 18.30 -9.24 -0.56
C VAL A 9 19.62 -9.09 0.20
N ASP A 10 20.59 -9.90 -0.16
CA ASP A 10 21.89 -10.01 0.49
C ASP A 10 22.90 -10.57 -0.53
N ASP A 11 24.11 -10.02 -0.58
CA ASP A 11 25.13 -10.45 -1.54
C ASP A 11 25.93 -11.68 -1.08
N ASP A 12 25.82 -12.08 0.18
CA ASP A 12 26.49 -13.26 0.73
C ASP A 12 25.72 -14.55 0.38
N PRO A 13 26.24 -15.41 -0.53
CA PRO A 13 25.57 -16.66 -0.91
C PRO A 13 25.51 -17.68 0.24
N GLY A 14 26.49 -17.67 1.15
CA GLY A 14 26.56 -18.59 2.28
C GLY A 14 25.50 -18.26 3.33
N LEU A 15 25.34 -16.97 3.65
CA LEU A 15 24.27 -16.50 4.51
C LEU A 15 22.90 -16.76 3.89
N ASN A 16 22.72 -16.43 2.61
CA ASN A 16 21.47 -16.69 1.89
C ASN A 16 21.04 -18.17 1.92
N ALA A 17 21.98 -19.09 1.69
CA ALA A 17 21.71 -20.52 1.77
C ALA A 17 21.30 -20.96 3.19
N SER A 18 21.97 -20.41 4.22
CA SER A 18 21.68 -20.70 5.63
C SER A 18 20.30 -20.19 6.04
N LEU A 19 19.97 -18.94 5.67
CA LEU A 19 18.66 -18.34 5.91
C LEU A 19 17.55 -19.11 5.17
N ALA A 20 17.78 -19.50 3.91
CA ALA A 20 16.82 -20.29 3.15
C ALA A 20 16.55 -21.66 3.81
N ALA A 21 17.58 -22.32 4.34
CA ALA A 21 17.43 -23.57 5.08
C ALA A 21 16.64 -23.37 6.39
N LEU A 22 16.96 -22.30 7.13
CA LEU A 22 16.27 -21.93 8.36
C LEU A 22 14.77 -21.69 8.14
N PHE A 23 14.40 -20.84 7.18
CA PHE A 23 12.98 -20.56 6.89
C PHE A 23 12.24 -21.78 6.34
N ARG A 24 12.91 -22.61 5.53
CA ARG A 24 12.32 -23.86 5.05
C ARG A 24 12.00 -24.83 6.19
N SER A 25 12.81 -24.86 7.25
CA SER A 25 12.57 -25.73 8.42
C SER A 25 11.25 -25.44 9.14
N VAL A 26 10.72 -24.22 9.00
CA VAL A 26 9.42 -23.79 9.55
C VAL A 26 8.33 -23.66 8.48
N GLY A 27 8.57 -24.16 7.26
CA GLY A 27 7.59 -24.17 6.16
C GLY A 27 7.41 -22.82 5.46
N LEU A 28 8.32 -21.86 5.64
CA LEU A 28 8.28 -20.58 4.92
C LEU A 28 9.03 -20.67 3.59
N LYS A 29 8.41 -20.14 2.53
CA LYS A 29 9.06 -20.00 1.22
C LYS A 29 10.01 -18.81 1.23
N THR A 30 11.15 -18.95 0.55
CA THR A 30 12.15 -17.89 0.44
C THR A 30 12.47 -17.57 -1.01
N GLU A 31 12.52 -16.29 -1.36
CA GLU A 31 13.01 -15.79 -2.65
C GLU A 31 14.29 -14.98 -2.41
N LEU A 32 15.39 -15.37 -3.06
CA LEU A 32 16.73 -14.86 -2.79
C LEU A 32 17.21 -13.96 -3.92
N PHE A 33 17.84 -12.84 -3.57
CA PHE A 33 18.34 -11.84 -4.49
C PHE A 33 19.74 -11.40 -4.05
N GLN A 34 20.74 -11.62 -4.91
CA GLN A 34 22.11 -11.17 -4.65
C GLN A 34 22.32 -9.68 -4.97
N HIS A 35 21.40 -9.11 -5.73
CA HIS A 35 21.38 -7.70 -6.09
C HIS A 35 19.96 -7.15 -5.87
N PRO A 36 19.82 -5.87 -5.51
CA PRO A 36 18.52 -5.27 -5.25
C PRO A 36 17.72 -4.98 -6.52
N GLN A 37 18.35 -4.76 -7.68
CA GLN A 37 17.65 -4.43 -8.93
C GLN A 37 16.60 -5.49 -9.33
N PRO A 38 16.93 -6.79 -9.44
CA PRO A 38 15.93 -7.80 -9.79
C PRO A 38 14.78 -7.89 -8.77
N PHE A 39 15.03 -7.54 -7.51
CA PHE A 39 13.97 -7.44 -6.50
C PHE A 39 13.08 -6.23 -6.78
N LEU A 40 13.65 -5.04 -6.99
CA LEU A 40 12.90 -3.82 -7.27
C LEU A 40 12.10 -3.87 -8.58
N GLU A 41 12.51 -4.71 -9.52
CA GLU A 41 11.82 -4.95 -10.80
C GLU A 41 10.66 -5.97 -10.70
N LEU A 42 10.47 -6.62 -9.54
CA LEU A 42 9.36 -7.55 -9.38
C LEU A 42 8.03 -6.83 -9.61
N ALA A 43 7.15 -7.49 -10.35
CA ALA A 43 5.75 -7.09 -10.40
C ALA A 43 5.12 -7.17 -9.00
N HIS A 44 4.00 -6.46 -8.81
CA HIS A 44 3.27 -6.34 -7.55
C HIS A 44 3.23 -7.65 -6.72
N ILE A 45 3.80 -7.59 -5.51
CA ILE A 45 3.85 -8.72 -4.57
C ILE A 45 2.47 -8.88 -3.93
N SER A 46 1.69 -9.79 -4.49
CA SER A 46 0.33 -10.06 -4.08
C SER A 46 0.26 -11.30 -3.18
N ARG A 47 1.02 -11.29 -2.08
CA ARG A 47 0.95 -12.28 -1.00
C ARG A 47 1.54 -11.70 0.28
N PRO A 48 1.16 -12.21 1.46
CA PRO A 48 1.80 -11.81 2.71
C PRO A 48 3.30 -12.07 2.65
N SER A 49 4.10 -11.06 2.95
CA SER A 49 5.54 -11.12 2.73
C SER A 49 6.32 -10.36 3.80
N CYS A 50 7.59 -10.71 3.96
CA CYS A 50 8.55 -9.93 4.73
C CYS A 50 9.87 -9.85 3.95
N LEU A 51 10.47 -8.67 3.89
CA LEU A 51 11.77 -8.46 3.27
C LEU A 51 12.85 -8.47 4.35
N LEU A 52 13.89 -9.28 4.16
CA LEU A 52 15.17 -9.15 4.82
C LEU A 52 16.12 -8.43 3.86
N LEU A 53 16.63 -7.28 4.27
CA LEU A 53 17.44 -6.42 3.42
C LEU A 53 18.79 -6.13 4.07
N ASP A 54 19.87 -6.54 3.42
CA ASP A 54 21.21 -6.16 3.87
C ASP A 54 21.47 -4.67 3.67
N VAL A 55 22.18 -4.06 4.62
CA VAL A 55 22.55 -2.64 4.52
C VAL A 55 23.66 -2.39 3.49
N ARG A 56 24.60 -3.32 3.34
CA ARG A 56 25.80 -3.15 2.52
C ARG A 56 25.74 -4.05 1.29
N LEU A 57 24.94 -3.64 0.32
CA LEU A 57 24.87 -4.31 -0.97
C LEU A 57 25.93 -3.76 -1.95
N PRO A 58 26.40 -4.58 -2.91
CA PRO A 58 27.25 -4.12 -3.99
C PRO A 58 26.57 -3.03 -4.81
N GLY A 59 27.18 -1.85 -4.87
CA GLY A 59 26.76 -0.73 -5.73
C GLY A 59 25.66 0.19 -5.20
N ILE A 60 24.88 -0.23 -4.19
CA ILE A 60 23.83 0.61 -3.58
C ILE A 60 23.69 0.32 -2.09
N ASN A 61 23.36 1.33 -1.29
CA ASN A 61 23.10 1.15 0.13
C ASN A 61 21.69 0.55 0.34
N GLY A 62 21.55 -0.45 1.23
CA GLY A 62 20.26 -1.03 1.56
C GLY A 62 19.22 -0.03 2.09
N ILE A 63 19.66 1.06 2.74
CA ILE A 63 18.74 2.14 3.16
C ILE A 63 18.17 2.86 1.94
N GLU A 64 18.96 3.05 0.87
CA GLU A 64 18.47 3.65 -0.38
C GLU A 64 17.49 2.70 -1.10
N VAL A 65 17.74 1.39 -1.05
CA VAL A 65 16.80 0.37 -1.54
C VAL A 65 15.49 0.42 -0.77
N LEU A 66 15.53 0.55 0.57
CA LEU A 66 14.34 0.71 1.41
C LEU A 66 13.52 1.96 1.03
N GLU A 67 14.18 3.09 0.79
CA GLU A 67 13.48 4.29 0.30
C GLU A 67 12.82 4.05 -1.06
N GLN A 68 13.48 3.34 -1.96
CA GLN A 68 12.92 3.00 -3.27
C GLN A 68 11.69 2.08 -3.15
N VAL A 69 11.75 1.05 -2.29
CA VAL A 69 10.60 0.19 -1.95
C VAL A 69 9.41 1.03 -1.46
N GLY A 70 9.66 2.00 -0.58
CA GLY A 70 8.64 2.94 -0.11
C GLY A 70 8.06 3.82 -1.24
N ARG A 71 8.89 4.30 -2.17
CA ARG A 71 8.46 5.12 -3.32
C ARG A 71 7.63 4.33 -4.34
N ILE A 72 7.93 3.05 -4.54
CA ILE A 72 7.13 2.14 -5.38
C ILE A 72 5.78 1.83 -4.72
N GLY A 73 5.63 2.15 -3.43
CA GLY A 73 4.38 1.98 -2.67
C GLY A 73 4.22 0.57 -2.10
N TRP A 74 5.31 -0.19 -1.98
CA TRP A 74 5.27 -1.49 -1.33
C TRP A 74 5.05 -1.33 0.16
N THR A 75 4.12 -2.11 0.68
CA THR A 75 3.61 -2.05 2.05
C THR A 75 4.13 -3.18 2.92
N MET A 76 4.81 -4.15 2.29
CA MET A 76 5.42 -5.28 2.99
C MET A 76 6.41 -4.78 4.05
N PRO A 77 6.43 -5.41 5.24
CA PRO A 77 7.41 -5.10 6.27
C PRO A 77 8.84 -5.40 5.79
N VAL A 78 9.75 -4.47 6.06
CA VAL A 78 11.18 -4.60 5.78
C VAL A 78 11.96 -4.66 7.08
N VAL A 79 12.78 -5.70 7.23
CA VAL A 79 13.71 -5.89 8.34
C VAL A 79 15.12 -5.73 7.79
N MET A 80 15.85 -4.76 8.31
CA MET A 80 17.23 -4.52 7.90
C MET A 80 18.16 -5.47 8.64
N ILE A 81 19.18 -5.98 7.94
CA ILE A 81 20.23 -6.79 8.53
C ILE A 81 21.59 -6.14 8.20
N SER A 82 22.51 -6.07 9.16
CA SER A 82 23.85 -5.50 8.93
C SER A 82 24.91 -6.21 9.74
N GLY A 83 26.04 -6.56 9.13
CA GLY A 83 27.21 -7.06 9.86
C GLY A 83 28.08 -5.97 10.50
N HIS A 84 27.77 -4.71 10.25
CA HIS A 84 28.45 -3.55 10.83
C HIS A 84 27.40 -2.58 11.35
N ALA A 85 26.58 -3.07 12.28
CA ALA A 85 25.52 -2.29 12.87
C ALA A 85 26.09 -1.21 13.78
N ASP A 86 25.51 -0.02 13.70
CA ASP A 86 25.68 1.00 14.73
C ASP A 86 24.33 1.67 15.02
N VAL A 87 24.26 2.37 16.13
CA VAL A 87 23.03 3.02 16.59
C VAL A 87 22.53 4.05 15.57
N VAL A 88 23.43 4.78 14.92
CA VAL A 88 23.06 5.83 13.95
C VAL A 88 22.43 5.21 12.71
N MET A 89 23.00 4.11 12.22
CA MET A 89 22.50 3.33 11.09
C MET A 89 21.14 2.71 11.41
N ALA A 90 20.97 2.11 12.58
CA ALA A 90 19.69 1.53 13.00
C ALA A 90 18.59 2.60 13.07
N VAL A 91 18.87 3.76 13.68
CA VAL A 91 17.92 4.88 13.73
C VAL A 91 17.58 5.39 12.34
N ARG A 92 18.57 5.53 11.44
CA ARG A 92 18.33 5.93 10.04
C ARG A 92 17.46 4.94 9.30
N ALA A 93 17.70 3.64 9.45
CA ALA A 93 16.88 2.60 8.85
C ALA A 93 15.42 2.67 9.32
N LEU A 94 15.19 2.81 10.63
CA LEU A 94 13.85 2.93 11.19
C LEU A 94 13.13 4.19 10.68
N HIS A 95 13.82 5.33 10.60
CA HIS A 95 13.25 6.56 10.03
C HIS A 95 12.93 6.43 8.52
N ALA A 96 13.72 5.67 7.78
CA ALA A 96 13.48 5.39 6.36
C ALA A 96 12.31 4.41 6.12
N GLY A 97 11.75 3.83 7.17
CA GLY A 97 10.58 2.95 7.10
C GLY A 97 10.85 1.48 7.38
N ALA A 98 12.05 1.12 7.83
CA ALA A 98 12.32 -0.23 8.32
C ALA A 98 11.43 -0.53 9.53
N ARG A 99 10.93 -1.75 9.60
CA ARG A 99 10.13 -2.23 10.72
C ARG A 99 11.00 -2.70 11.88
N ASP A 100 12.16 -3.26 11.56
CA ASP A 100 13.15 -3.70 12.52
C ASP A 100 14.55 -3.66 11.92
N PHE A 101 15.55 -3.77 12.79
CA PHE A 101 16.96 -3.78 12.44
C PHE A 101 17.68 -4.85 13.26
N LEU A 102 18.49 -5.68 12.61
CA LEU A 102 19.24 -6.77 13.24
C LEU A 102 20.73 -6.69 12.88
N GLU A 103 21.57 -6.88 13.89
CA GLU A 103 23.02 -7.02 13.72
C GLU A 103 23.40 -8.48 13.42
N LYS A 104 24.27 -8.70 12.42
CA LYS A 104 24.87 -10.03 12.17
C LYS A 104 26.02 -10.26 13.16
N PRO A 105 26.18 -11.48 13.71
CA PRO A 105 25.41 -12.68 13.43
C PRO A 105 24.03 -12.66 14.13
N VAL A 106 22.98 -12.98 13.37
CA VAL A 106 21.61 -12.98 13.87
C VAL A 106 21.32 -14.31 14.57
N ASN A 107 20.66 -14.26 15.72
CA ASN A 107 20.16 -15.47 16.35
C ASN A 107 18.95 -16.03 15.58
N ASP A 108 19.03 -17.29 15.16
CA ASP A 108 18.00 -17.97 14.37
C ASP A 108 16.60 -17.89 15.00
N THR A 109 16.49 -18.06 16.31
CA THR A 109 15.19 -18.02 17.02
C THR A 109 14.61 -16.61 16.99
N VAL A 110 15.45 -15.60 17.23
CA VAL A 110 15.04 -14.19 17.18
C VAL A 110 14.58 -13.82 15.77
N LEU A 111 15.35 -14.21 14.74
CA LEU A 111 15.00 -13.93 13.35
C LEU A 111 13.68 -14.59 12.95
N LEU A 112 13.49 -15.87 13.29
CA LEU A 112 12.26 -16.60 13.00
C LEU A 112 11.04 -15.94 13.66
N GLN A 113 11.15 -15.61 14.95
CA GLN A 113 10.06 -14.96 15.69
C GLN A 113 9.69 -13.61 15.08
N LEU A 114 10.71 -12.81 14.73
CA LEU A 114 10.54 -11.47 14.18
C LEU A 114 9.92 -11.51 12.78
N VAL A 115 10.41 -12.39 11.90
CA VAL A 115 9.85 -12.57 10.55
C VAL A 115 8.42 -13.10 10.62
N GLN A 116 8.12 -14.07 11.49
CA GLN A 116 6.76 -14.56 11.67
C GLN A 116 5.80 -13.49 12.21
N HIS A 117 6.28 -12.64 13.12
CA HIS A 117 5.52 -11.50 13.62
C HIS A 117 5.13 -10.56 12.46
N TRP A 118 6.10 -10.17 11.64
CA TRP A 118 5.87 -9.26 10.51
C TRP A 118 5.04 -9.87 9.39
N ILE A 119 5.21 -11.16 9.07
CA ILE A 119 4.32 -11.87 8.13
C ILE A 119 2.88 -11.89 8.63
N ARG A 120 2.67 -12.07 9.93
CA ARG A 120 1.31 -12.08 10.52
C ARG A 120 0.70 -10.68 10.45
N TRP A 121 1.48 -9.66 10.78
CA TRP A 121 1.08 -8.25 10.62
C TRP A 121 0.72 -7.97 9.16
N ASP A 122 1.56 -8.37 8.21
CA ASP A 122 1.34 -8.16 6.80
C ASP A 122 0.10 -8.92 6.31
N SER A 123 -0.11 -10.18 6.74
CA SER A 123 -1.32 -10.95 6.40
C SER A 123 -2.62 -10.27 6.83
N GLN A 124 -2.61 -9.61 8.00
CA GLN A 124 -3.75 -8.86 8.51
C GLN A 124 -4.00 -7.59 7.69
N ASN A 125 -2.93 -6.90 7.27
CA ASN A 125 -3.03 -5.68 6.46
C ASN A 125 -3.26 -5.94 4.96
N TYR A 126 -2.77 -7.07 4.45
CA TYR A 126 -2.87 -7.51 3.06
C TYR A 126 -4.32 -7.81 2.68
N SER A 127 -5.13 -8.30 3.63
CA SER A 127 -6.57 -8.48 3.41
C SER A 127 -7.26 -7.15 3.11
N CYS A 128 -6.85 -6.07 3.79
CA CYS A 128 -7.32 -4.72 3.49
C CYS A 128 -6.79 -4.22 2.14
N GLU A 129 -5.57 -4.56 1.75
CA GLU A 129 -4.98 -4.18 0.47
C GLU A 129 -5.70 -4.82 -0.73
N LEU A 130 -5.97 -6.13 -0.66
CA LEU A 130 -6.75 -6.83 -1.69
C LEU A 130 -8.16 -6.26 -1.85
N ILE A 131 -8.83 -5.96 -0.74
CA ILE A 131 -10.15 -5.30 -0.75
C ILE A 131 -10.03 -3.91 -1.39
N CYS A 132 -9.00 -3.16 -1.04
CA CYS A 132 -8.73 -1.84 -1.60
C CYS A 132 -8.42 -1.89 -3.11
N ASP A 133 -7.67 -2.88 -3.57
CA ASP A 133 -7.32 -3.05 -4.98
C ASP A 133 -8.54 -3.45 -5.83
N ASP A 134 -9.39 -4.36 -5.33
CA ASP A 134 -10.66 -4.70 -5.98
C ASP A 134 -11.58 -3.48 -6.07
N ILE A 135 -11.71 -2.71 -4.97
CA ILE A 135 -12.48 -1.47 -4.97
C ILE A 135 -11.89 -0.46 -5.96
N ARG A 136 -10.57 -0.29 -6.00
CA ARG A 136 -9.90 0.64 -6.91
C ARG A 136 -10.12 0.24 -8.38
N ALA A 137 -10.03 -1.05 -8.70
CA ALA A 137 -10.30 -1.57 -10.03
C ALA A 137 -11.75 -1.30 -10.46
N LYS A 138 -12.72 -1.57 -9.58
CA LYS A 138 -14.14 -1.27 -9.84
C LYS A 138 -14.40 0.22 -10.01
N LEU A 139 -13.77 1.06 -9.20
CA LEU A 139 -13.86 2.52 -9.33
C LEU A 139 -13.27 3.03 -10.65
N ALA A 140 -12.20 2.39 -11.15
CA ALA A 140 -11.60 2.72 -12.44
C ALA A 140 -12.50 2.36 -13.65
N MET A 141 -13.44 1.43 -13.48
CA MET A 141 -14.43 1.07 -14.52
C MET A 141 -15.62 2.04 -14.59
N LEU A 142 -15.76 2.96 -13.64
CA LEU A 142 -16.84 3.94 -13.62
C LEU A 142 -16.55 5.07 -14.62
N THR A 143 -17.57 5.44 -15.39
CA THR A 143 -17.54 6.63 -16.24
C THR A 143 -17.52 7.90 -15.39
N GLU A 144 -17.08 9.03 -15.95
CA GLU A 144 -17.06 10.33 -15.24
C GLU A 144 -18.44 10.71 -14.64
N ARG A 145 -19.52 10.38 -15.35
CA ARG A 145 -20.89 10.62 -14.88
C ARG A 145 -21.27 9.70 -13.72
N GLU A 146 -20.90 8.43 -13.77
CA GLU A 146 -21.09 7.51 -12.64
C GLU A 146 -20.23 7.93 -11.44
N GLN A 147 -18.98 8.36 -11.63
CA GLN A 147 -18.14 8.89 -10.55
C GLN A 147 -18.74 10.14 -9.90
N SER A 148 -19.32 11.03 -10.70
CA SER A 148 -20.02 12.22 -10.18
C SER A 148 -21.25 11.83 -9.33
N VAL A 149 -22.01 10.84 -9.78
CA VAL A 149 -23.16 10.29 -9.02
C VAL A 149 -22.71 9.55 -7.76
N LEU A 150 -21.62 8.78 -7.82
CA LEU A 150 -20.98 8.13 -6.68
C LEU A 150 -20.68 9.15 -5.57
N GLN A 151 -20.06 10.27 -5.94
CA GLN A 151 -19.72 11.34 -5.00
C GLN A 151 -20.94 11.92 -4.28
N CYS A 152 -22.07 12.08 -4.98
CA CYS A 152 -23.34 12.48 -4.37
C CYS A 152 -23.87 11.40 -3.41
N MET A 153 -23.80 10.13 -3.79
CA MET A 153 -24.25 9.00 -2.96
C MET A 153 -23.43 8.87 -1.67
N LEU A 154 -22.11 9.02 -1.75
CA LEU A 154 -21.22 8.96 -0.58
C LEU A 154 -21.47 10.11 0.40
N ARG A 155 -21.97 11.27 -0.09
CA ARG A 155 -22.41 12.40 0.74
C ARG A 155 -23.84 12.22 1.28
N GLY A 156 -24.50 11.10 1.03
CA GLY A 156 -25.87 10.85 1.44
C GLY A 156 -26.91 11.71 0.72
N GLN A 157 -26.59 12.27 -0.45
CA GLN A 157 -27.51 13.15 -1.16
C GLN A 157 -28.65 12.34 -1.82
N PRO A 158 -29.91 12.79 -1.71
CA PRO A 158 -31.04 12.16 -2.39
C PRO A 158 -30.99 12.45 -3.90
N ASN A 159 -31.65 11.60 -4.71
CA ASN A 159 -31.63 11.69 -6.18
C ASN A 159 -32.00 13.07 -6.71
N LYS A 160 -32.99 13.74 -6.11
CA LYS A 160 -33.43 15.08 -6.51
C LYS A 160 -32.33 16.14 -6.34
N VAL A 161 -31.56 16.06 -5.25
CA VAL A 161 -30.46 17.00 -4.96
C VAL A 161 -29.27 16.71 -5.87
N ALA A 162 -28.95 15.43 -6.09
CA ALA A 162 -27.90 15.02 -7.01
C ALA A 162 -28.22 15.46 -8.46
N ALA A 163 -29.46 15.30 -8.90
CA ALA A 163 -29.94 15.72 -10.22
C ALA A 163 -29.74 17.23 -10.43
N HIS A 164 -30.14 18.04 -9.45
CA HIS A 164 -29.92 19.49 -9.48
C HIS A 164 -28.41 19.85 -9.49
N THR A 165 -27.61 19.18 -8.66
CA THR A 165 -26.17 19.46 -8.53
C THR A 165 -25.39 19.11 -9.80
N LEU A 166 -25.78 18.03 -10.48
CA LEU A 166 -25.10 17.52 -11.67
C LEU A 166 -25.70 18.02 -13.00
N ASN A 167 -26.75 18.86 -12.92
CA ASN A 167 -27.54 19.31 -14.06
C ASN A 167 -28.07 18.16 -14.93
N LEU A 168 -28.71 17.17 -14.29
CA LEU A 168 -29.29 15.98 -14.90
C LEU A 168 -30.76 15.84 -14.53
N SER A 169 -31.51 15.03 -15.29
CA SER A 169 -32.85 14.63 -14.86
C SER A 169 -32.78 13.60 -13.72
N VAL A 170 -33.81 13.54 -12.87
CA VAL A 170 -33.88 12.54 -11.79
C VAL A 170 -33.79 11.11 -12.34
N LYS A 171 -34.47 10.84 -13.47
CA LYS A 171 -34.42 9.57 -14.19
C LYS A 171 -33.02 9.22 -14.69
N ALA A 172 -32.24 10.21 -15.14
CA ALA A 172 -30.86 9.99 -15.54
C ALA A 172 -29.96 9.63 -14.34
N VAL A 173 -30.12 10.31 -13.21
CA VAL A 173 -29.40 9.95 -11.97
C VAL A 173 -29.74 8.53 -11.52
N GLU A 174 -31.02 8.13 -11.57
CA GLU A 174 -31.45 6.76 -11.25
C GLU A 174 -30.79 5.72 -12.16
N GLY A 175 -30.76 5.98 -13.48
CA GLY A 175 -30.05 5.12 -14.44
C GLY A 175 -28.55 4.99 -14.12
N HIS A 176 -27.88 6.09 -13.83
CA HIS A 176 -26.47 6.07 -13.42
C HIS A 176 -26.25 5.31 -12.10
N ARG A 177 -27.17 5.42 -11.12
CA ARG A 177 -27.10 4.65 -9.86
C ARG A 177 -27.22 3.15 -10.11
N ILE A 178 -28.14 2.72 -10.98
CA ILE A 178 -28.31 1.30 -11.32
C ILE A 178 -27.02 0.75 -11.94
N ASN A 179 -26.49 1.44 -12.96
CA ASN A 179 -25.27 1.00 -13.64
C ASN A 179 -24.06 1.00 -12.72
N LEU A 180 -23.93 2.02 -11.88
CA LEU A 180 -22.89 2.11 -10.86
C LEU A 180 -22.98 0.95 -9.88
N LEU A 181 -24.15 0.69 -9.28
CA LEU A 181 -24.33 -0.39 -8.30
C LEU A 181 -24.00 -1.75 -8.92
N HIS A 182 -24.43 -1.98 -10.17
CA HIS A 182 -24.08 -3.17 -10.93
C HIS A 182 -22.57 -3.30 -11.16
N LYS A 183 -21.88 -2.24 -11.60
CA LYS A 183 -20.41 -2.23 -11.81
C LYS A 183 -19.64 -2.43 -10.50
N MET A 184 -20.15 -1.90 -9.40
CA MET A 184 -19.57 -2.05 -8.07
C MET A 184 -19.88 -3.43 -7.44
N GLY A 185 -20.80 -4.20 -8.04
CA GLY A 185 -21.20 -5.53 -7.55
C GLY A 185 -22.01 -5.50 -6.26
N VAL A 186 -22.78 -4.43 -6.03
CA VAL A 186 -23.59 -4.23 -4.81
C VAL A 186 -25.06 -3.99 -5.16
N GLN A 187 -25.96 -4.33 -4.24
CA GLN A 187 -27.40 -4.24 -4.48
C GLN A 187 -28.04 -3.00 -3.87
N SER A 188 -27.34 -2.29 -2.98
CA SER A 188 -27.88 -1.10 -2.32
C SER A 188 -26.87 0.03 -2.13
N PRO A 189 -27.34 1.29 -2.03
CA PRO A 189 -26.47 2.43 -1.69
C PRO A 189 -25.78 2.28 -0.33
N VAL A 190 -26.40 1.60 0.62
CA VAL A 190 -25.81 1.37 1.97
C VAL A 190 -24.64 0.41 1.87
N GLU A 191 -24.80 -0.66 1.10
CA GLU A 191 -23.74 -1.62 0.83
C GLU A 191 -22.58 -0.98 0.06
N LEU A 192 -22.87 -0.11 -0.92
CA LEU A 192 -21.87 0.70 -1.61
C LEU A 192 -21.05 1.55 -0.63
N VAL A 193 -21.70 2.28 0.28
CA VAL A 193 -21.03 3.14 1.27
C VAL A 193 -20.17 2.30 2.20
N ARG A 194 -20.65 1.12 2.64
CA ARG A 194 -19.86 0.19 3.46
C ARG A 194 -18.66 -0.36 2.69
N MET A 195 -18.84 -0.77 1.45
CA MET A 195 -17.76 -1.27 0.59
C MET A 195 -16.67 -0.21 0.43
N VAL A 196 -17.02 1.00 0.00
CA VAL A 196 -16.05 2.10 -0.19
C VAL A 196 -15.43 2.53 1.15
N GLY A 197 -16.21 2.55 2.24
CA GLY A 197 -15.72 2.88 3.59
C GLY A 197 -14.85 1.80 4.24
N SER A 198 -14.94 0.55 3.77
CA SER A 198 -14.16 -0.57 4.31
C SER A 198 -12.70 -0.58 3.84
N CYS A 199 -12.35 0.22 2.84
CA CYS A 199 -10.98 0.42 2.42
C CYS A 199 -10.39 1.69 3.06
N PRO A 200 -9.46 1.59 4.03
CA PRO A 200 -8.84 2.75 4.68
C PRO A 200 -8.04 3.64 3.72
N LYS A 201 -7.58 3.07 2.59
CA LYS A 201 -6.77 3.73 1.57
C LYS A 201 -7.57 4.22 0.35
N ALA A 202 -8.86 3.89 0.20
CA ALA A 202 -9.66 4.25 -1.00
C ALA A 202 -10.04 5.73 -1.01
N THR A 203 -10.01 6.37 0.16
CA THR A 203 -10.28 7.81 0.33
C THR A 203 -9.02 8.66 0.16
N HIS A 204 -7.82 8.07 0.23
CA HIS A 204 -6.56 8.71 -0.11
C HIS A 204 -6.23 8.51 -1.60
N SER A 205 -6.96 9.25 -2.43
CA SER A 205 -6.63 9.67 -3.80
C SER A 205 -6.44 8.58 -4.87
N PRO A 206 -7.50 8.37 -5.68
CA PRO A 206 -7.39 8.57 -7.12
C PRO A 206 -8.37 9.61 -7.68
N MET A 207 -9.22 10.22 -6.85
CA MET A 207 -10.22 11.23 -7.28
C MET A 207 -9.77 12.69 -7.13
N ARG A 208 -8.50 12.95 -6.78
CA ARG A 208 -7.91 14.29 -6.84
C ARG A 208 -6.87 14.36 -7.96
N CYS A 209 -7.33 14.39 -9.21
CA CYS A 209 -6.54 14.95 -10.29
C CYS A 209 -7.47 15.66 -11.29
N SER A 210 -7.89 16.88 -10.92
CA SER A 210 -8.45 17.88 -11.84
C SER A 210 -8.27 19.27 -11.22
N ARG A 211 -7.03 19.66 -10.92
CA ARG A 211 -6.69 21.05 -10.53
C ARG A 211 -5.44 21.61 -11.23
N GLU A 212 -4.94 20.96 -12.28
CA GLU A 212 -3.78 21.46 -13.04
C GLU A 212 -4.12 22.07 -14.41
N HIS A 213 -5.39 22.27 -14.74
CA HIS A 213 -5.79 22.98 -15.96
C HIS A 213 -6.69 24.18 -15.65
N ALA A 214 -6.14 25.18 -14.95
CA ALA A 214 -6.62 26.56 -15.02
C ALA A 214 -5.55 27.53 -14.49
N ALA A 215 -4.65 27.90 -15.41
CA ALA A 215 -4.10 29.23 -15.63
C ALA A 215 -3.47 29.99 -14.45
N GLY A 216 -2.20 30.34 -14.65
CA GLY A 216 -1.54 31.43 -13.95
C GLY A 216 -2.38 32.71 -13.92
N ARG A 217 -2.52 33.25 -12.71
CA ARG A 217 -2.53 34.66 -12.36
C ARG A 217 -2.61 34.74 -10.83
N ASN A 218 -1.71 35.53 -10.25
CA ASN A 218 -1.60 35.89 -8.84
C ASN A 218 -2.88 35.67 -7.99
N ALA A 219 -2.82 34.74 -7.03
CA ALA A 219 -3.66 34.76 -5.85
C ALA A 219 -2.88 34.17 -4.66
N SER A 220 -2.81 34.99 -3.61
CA SER A 220 -2.06 34.85 -2.36
C SER A 220 -2.32 33.57 -1.58
N LEU A 221 -1.26 33.07 -0.95
CA LEU A 221 -1.21 32.03 0.07
C LEU A 221 -1.98 32.44 1.35
N HIS A 222 -3.31 32.39 1.34
CA HIS A 222 -4.13 32.33 2.56
C HIS A 222 -5.50 31.81 2.18
N ASP A 223 -5.71 30.49 2.31
CA ASP A 223 -7.00 29.85 2.66
C ASP A 223 -6.93 28.33 2.41
N CYS A 224 -6.33 27.62 3.37
CA CYS A 224 -6.45 26.16 3.48
C CYS A 224 -7.28 25.84 4.74
N PRO A 225 -8.52 25.31 4.61
CA PRO A 225 -9.41 25.09 5.75
C PRO A 225 -9.08 23.87 6.62
N LEU A 226 -7.90 23.25 6.46
CA LEU A 226 -7.48 22.06 7.22
C LEU A 226 -6.41 22.34 8.29
N ALA A 227 -6.00 23.59 8.51
CA ALA A 227 -4.97 23.96 9.48
C ALA A 227 -5.49 24.35 10.88
N ARG A 228 -6.75 24.09 11.23
CA ARG A 228 -7.29 24.44 12.56
C ARG A 228 -8.13 23.34 13.17
N ARG A 229 -7.51 22.22 13.58
CA ARG A 229 -8.02 21.36 14.67
C ARG A 229 -6.87 20.63 15.38
N SER A 230 -6.22 21.34 16.29
CA SER A 230 -5.69 20.79 17.54
C SER A 230 -5.81 21.88 18.59
N ARG A 231 -6.70 21.65 19.55
CA ARG A 231 -6.62 22.25 20.88
C ARG A 231 -5.99 21.20 21.77
#